data_AF-A0A3N6A2U1-F1
#
_entry.id   AF-A0A3N6A2U1-F1
#
_cell.length_a   1.000
_cell.length_b   1.000
_cell.length_c   1.000
_cell.angle_alpha   90.00
_cell.angle_beta   90.00
_cell.angle_gamma   90.00
#
_symmetry.space_group_name_H-M   'P 1'
#
loop_
_entity.id
_entity.type
_entity.pdbx_description
1 polymer ?
#
loop_
_entity_poly.entity_id
_entity_poly.type
_entity_poly.pdbx_seq_one_letter_code
_entity_poly.pdbx_strand_id
1 'polypeptide(L)'
;MARGWESKAVEDQIGSAEADKTARPKASSSQSAREKQARRDSLLLSKAEIVNRLKTARNERYRAQLEMALEHLEGKLRELERDS
;
A
#
# COMPACT_ATOMS: atom_id res chain seq x y z
N MET A 1 6.14 -6.50 -23.77
CA MET A 1 6.92 -7.56 -23.10
C MET A 1 7.95 -7.00 -22.11
N ALA A 2 7.57 -5.99 -21.32
CA ALA A 2 8.15 -5.68 -20.01
C ALA A 2 6.95 -5.35 -19.11
N ARG A 3 6.00 -6.28 -18.94
CA ARG A 3 5.96 -7.28 -17.86
C ARG A 3 6.10 -6.63 -16.48
N GLY A 4 4.96 -6.20 -15.95
CA GLY A 4 4.66 -6.46 -14.55
C GLY A 4 4.92 -5.34 -13.55
N TRP A 5 4.52 -4.11 -13.86
CA TRP A 5 3.94 -3.28 -12.80
C TRP A 5 2.49 -3.75 -12.61
N GLU A 6 2.34 -4.98 -12.14
CA GLU A 6 1.07 -5.52 -11.62
C GLU A 6 0.78 -4.87 -10.26
N SER A 7 0.76 -3.53 -10.23
CA SER A 7 -0.18 -2.80 -9.39
C SER A 7 -1.51 -2.80 -10.12
N LYS A 8 -2.00 -4.00 -10.45
CA LYS A 8 -3.42 -4.20 -10.72
C LYS A 8 -4.07 -4.09 -9.35
N ALA A 9 -4.34 -2.84 -8.99
CA ALA A 9 -5.45 -2.41 -8.15
C ALA A 9 -6.01 -3.54 -7.28
N VAL A 10 -5.43 -3.75 -6.10
CA VAL A 10 -6.18 -4.30 -4.96
C VAL A 10 -7.04 -3.14 -4.44
N GLU A 11 -7.93 -2.66 -5.30
CA GLU A 11 -8.78 -1.50 -5.08
C GLU A 11 -10.20 -1.78 -5.59
N ASP A 12 -10.56 -3.08 -5.67
CA ASP A 12 -11.83 -3.56 -6.23
C ASP A 12 -12.75 -4.22 -5.19
N GLN A 13 -12.58 -3.91 -3.90
CA GLN A 13 -13.50 -4.38 -2.84
C GLN A 13 -13.99 -3.26 -1.91
N ILE A 14 -14.30 -2.08 -2.44
CA ILE A 14 -14.96 -1.00 -1.64
C ILE A 14 -16.21 -0.44 -2.36
N GLY A 15 -16.69 -1.09 -3.43
CA GLY A 15 -17.88 -0.62 -4.17
C GLY A 15 -19.24 -0.87 -3.49
N SER A 16 -19.32 -1.70 -2.43
CA SER A 16 -20.60 -2.25 -1.98
C SER A 16 -21.17 -1.70 -0.66
N ALA A 17 -20.54 -0.70 -0.03
CA ALA A 17 -20.96 -0.21 1.30
C ALA A 17 -21.64 1.17 1.31
N GLU A 18 -21.91 1.77 0.14
CA GLU A 18 -22.54 3.10 0.03
C GLU A 18 -24.09 3.07 0.06
N ALA A 19 -24.72 1.91 0.27
CA ALA A 19 -26.18 1.79 0.25
C ALA A 19 -26.89 2.01 1.61
N ASP A 20 -26.15 2.13 2.73
CA ASP A 20 -26.76 2.03 4.08
C ASP A 20 -26.55 3.28 4.97
N LYS A 21 -26.42 4.47 4.35
CA LYS A 21 -26.15 5.75 5.05
C LYS A 21 -27.42 6.52 5.45
N THR A 22 -28.39 5.89 6.11
CA THR A 22 -29.54 6.65 6.68
C THR A 22 -29.46 6.92 8.19
N ALA A 23 -28.51 6.38 8.95
CA ALA A 23 -28.43 6.73 10.38
C ALA A 23 -27.10 6.39 11.07
N ARG A 24 -26.13 7.31 11.15
CA ARG A 24 -25.31 7.57 12.37
C ARG A 24 -24.13 8.53 12.15
N PRO A 25 -23.95 9.56 12.99
CA PRO A 25 -22.78 10.45 12.94
C PRO A 25 -21.56 9.93 13.75
N LYS A 26 -21.49 8.64 14.09
CA LYS A 26 -20.36 8.04 14.84
C LYS A 26 -19.52 7.02 14.06
N ALA A 27 -19.91 6.65 12.84
CA ALA A 27 -19.23 5.63 12.05
C ALA A 27 -18.01 6.15 11.26
N SER A 28 -17.98 7.44 10.93
CA SER A 28 -16.97 8.03 10.03
C SER A 28 -15.53 7.98 10.55
N SER A 29 -15.33 8.16 11.86
CA SER A 29 -13.99 8.08 12.47
C SER A 29 -13.41 6.67 12.43
N SER A 30 -14.26 5.64 12.60
CA SER A 30 -13.84 4.24 12.53
C SER A 30 -13.49 3.79 11.10
N GLN A 31 -14.16 4.36 10.10
CA GLN A 31 -13.91 4.05 8.69
C GLN A 31 -12.57 4.64 8.22
N SER A 32 -12.30 5.90 8.57
CA SER A 32 -11.01 6.53 8.28
C SER A 32 -9.83 5.80 8.95
N ALA A 33 -9.98 5.37 10.21
CA ALA A 33 -8.94 4.60 10.90
C ALA A 33 -8.66 3.24 10.24
N ARG A 34 -9.72 2.53 9.80
CA ARG A 34 -9.59 1.25 9.08
C ARG A 34 -8.93 1.41 7.72
N GLU A 35 -9.30 2.44 6.97
CA GLU A 35 -8.68 2.75 5.68
C GLU A 35 -7.19 3.09 5.84
N LYS A 36 -6.82 3.87 6.85
CA LYS A 36 -5.41 4.16 7.18
C LYS A 36 -4.66 2.88 7.54
N GLN A 37 -5.24 2.00 8.36
CA GLN A 37 -4.62 0.73 8.71
C GLN A 37 -4.42 -0.18 7.49
N ALA A 38 -5.45 -0.33 6.65
CA ALA A 38 -5.36 -1.14 5.44
C ALA A 38 -4.28 -0.62 4.47
N ARG A 39 -4.17 0.71 4.33
CA ARG A 39 -3.09 1.35 3.55
C ARG A 39 -1.71 1.06 4.14
N ARG A 40 -1.56 1.16 5.47
CA ARG A 40 -0.31 0.83 6.17
C ARG A 40 0.10 -0.62 5.91
N ASP A 41 -0.83 -1.55 6.08
CA ASP A 41 -0.57 -2.98 5.92
C ASP A 41 -0.17 -3.32 4.47
N SER A 42 -0.82 -2.68 3.50
CA SER A 42 -0.49 -2.83 2.07
C SER A 42 0.91 -2.31 1.74
N LEU A 43 1.31 -1.17 2.31
CA LEU A 43 2.66 -0.62 2.15
C LEU A 43 3.72 -1.53 2.80
N LEU A 44 3.44 -2.08 3.99
CA LEU A 44 4.34 -3.00 4.68
C LEU A 44 4.52 -4.32 3.91
N LEU A 45 3.43 -4.87 3.37
CA LEU A 45 3.48 -6.07 2.53
C LEU A 45 4.37 -5.83 1.30
N SER A 46 4.13 -4.72 0.60
CA SER A 46 4.92 -4.34 -0.59
C SER A 46 6.41 -4.16 -0.25
N LYS A 47 6.72 -3.54 0.89
CA LYS A 47 8.09 -3.40 1.40
C LYS A 47 8.74 -4.76 1.61
N ALA A 48 8.05 -5.69 2.28
CA ALA A 48 8.57 -7.03 2.55
C ALA A 48 8.86 -7.80 1.25
N GLU A 49 7.99 -7.68 0.25
CA GLU A 49 8.22 -8.27 -1.07
C GLU A 49 9.46 -7.72 -1.76
N ILE A 50 9.64 -6.40 -1.79
CA ILE A 50 10.81 -5.77 -2.41
C ILE A 50 12.11 -6.20 -1.71
N VAL A 51 12.11 -6.24 -0.37
CA VAL A 51 13.26 -6.72 0.40
C VAL A 51 13.58 -8.17 0.05
N ASN A 52 12.57 -9.04 -0.08
CA ASN A 52 12.80 -10.43 -0.50
C ASN A 52 13.32 -10.53 -1.93
N ARG A 53 12.81 -9.70 -2.86
CA ARG A 53 13.34 -9.64 -4.23
C ARG A 53 14.79 -9.18 -4.26
N LEU A 54 15.17 -8.18 -3.47
CA LEU A 54 16.54 -7.67 -3.35
C LEU A 54 17.54 -8.76 -2.90
N LYS A 55 17.13 -9.67 -2.01
CA LYS A 55 17.97 -10.80 -1.56
C LYS A 55 18.34 -11.75 -2.71
N THR A 56 17.47 -11.88 -3.69
CA THR A 56 17.63 -12.81 -4.83
C THR A 56 18.10 -12.13 -6.11
N ALA A 57 18.01 -10.79 -6.17
CA ALA A 57 18.34 -10.01 -7.36
C ALA A 57 19.86 -10.02 -7.62
N ARG A 58 20.26 -10.56 -8.77
CA ARG A 58 21.67 -10.60 -9.22
C ARG A 58 22.02 -9.53 -10.24
N ASN A 59 21.01 -8.88 -10.82
CA ASN A 59 21.21 -7.83 -11.83
C ASN A 59 21.23 -6.46 -11.13
N GLU A 60 22.34 -5.73 -11.25
CA GLU A 60 22.54 -4.45 -10.56
C GLU A 60 21.52 -3.38 -10.97
N ARG A 61 21.16 -3.30 -12.26
CA ARG A 61 20.14 -2.34 -12.73
C ARG A 61 18.78 -2.65 -12.11
N TYR A 62 18.41 -3.92 -12.04
CA TYR A 62 17.16 -4.34 -11.40
C TYR A 62 17.19 -4.10 -9.89
N ARG A 63 18.34 -4.34 -9.25
CA ARG A 63 18.56 -4.08 -7.84
C ARG A 63 18.40 -2.58 -7.51
N ALA A 64 18.99 -1.70 -8.31
CA ALA A 64 18.84 -0.24 -8.15
C ALA A 64 17.36 0.19 -8.29
N GLN A 65 16.61 -0.41 -9.22
CA GLN A 65 15.16 -0.16 -9.33
C GLN A 65 14.38 -0.58 -8.09
N LEU A 66 14.71 -1.73 -7.51
CA LEU A 66 14.10 -2.21 -6.28
C LEU A 66 14.47 -1.31 -5.08
N GLU A 67 15.70 -0.81 -5.01
CA GLU A 67 16.14 0.12 -3.97
C GLU A 67 15.39 1.46 -4.04
N MET A 68 15.24 2.05 -5.24
CA MET A 68 14.42 3.26 -5.42
C MET A 68 12.95 3.04 -5.03
N ALA A 69 12.38 1.88 -5.40
CA ALA A 69 11.02 1.54 -5.05
C ALA A 69 10.87 1.35 -3.52
N LEU A 70 11.86 0.76 -2.86
CA LEU A 70 11.89 0.61 -1.41
C LEU A 70 11.89 1.98 -0.71
N GLU A 71 12.76 2.90 -1.13
CA GLU A 71 12.84 4.25 -0.56
C GLU A 71 11.51 5.01 -0.68
N HIS A 72 10.85 4.90 -1.83
CA HIS A 72 9.54 5.51 -2.06
C HIS A 72 8.46 4.93 -1.13
N LEU A 73 8.42 3.60 -0.93
CA LEU A 73 7.48 2.98 0.00
C LEU A 73 7.74 3.40 1.44
N GLU A 74 9.01 3.50 1.84
CA GLU A 74 9.38 3.98 3.18
C GLU A 74 9.01 5.45 3.39
N GLY A 75 9.12 6.29 2.35
CA GLY A 75 8.63 7.66 2.36
C GLY A 75 7.13 7.73 2.67
N LYS A 76 6.32 6.96 1.94
CA LYS A 76 4.86 6.88 2.14
C LYS A 76 4.48 6.37 3.53
N LEU A 77 5.23 5.40 4.05
CA LEU A 77 5.04 4.89 5.41
C LEU A 77 5.29 5.97 6.47
N ARG A 78 6.37 6.75 6.33
CA ARG A 78 6.66 7.87 7.22
C ARG A 78 5.62 8.98 7.13
N GLU A 79 5.13 9.30 5.94
CA GLU A 79 4.04 10.26 5.76
C GLU A 79 2.76 9.78 6.47
N LEU A 80 2.39 8.52 6.27
CA LEU A 80 1.21 7.93 6.90
C LEU A 80 1.32 7.89 8.44
N GLU A 81 2.52 7.70 8.99
CA GLU A 81 2.81 7.75 10.43
C GLU A 81 2.82 9.16 11.01
N ARG A 82 3.15 10.17 10.22
CA ARG A 82 3.06 11.58 10.65
C ARG A 82 1.63 12.10 10.66
N ASP A 83 0.77 11.51 9.83
CA ASP A 83 -0.64 11.86 9.70
C ASP A 83 -1.57 11.07 10.67
N SER A 84 -0.99 10.30 11.60
CA SER A 84 -1.68 9.53 12.64
C SER A 84 -1.49 10.12 14.03
#